data_AF-A0A7X9IDP9-F1
#
_entry.id   AF-A0A7X9IDP9-F1
#
_cell.length_a   1.000
_cell.length_b   1.000
_cell.length_c   1.000
_cell.angle_alpha   90.00
_cell.angle_beta   90.00
_cell.angle_gamma   90.00
#
_symmetry.space_group_name_H-M   'P 1'
#
loop_
_entity.id
_entity.type
_entity.pdbx_description
1 polymer ?
#
loop_
_entity_poly.entity_id
_entity_poly.type
_entity_poly.pdbx_seq_one_letter_code
_entity_poly.pdbx_strand_id
1 'polypeptide(L)'
;ESLTTYEPRDEWITNHTKLSSLGSVHISNVHIMANLEPFRYGSPDFIQKSVIAMHDLQGANGLHLYPQASYWDWPYSADKTEPRLYEMDRDRIWYETWSRYAWNCRRERTEEIDYWSDRLSDFYGCGNQGKNILEAYEQTGQIAPKLLRRFGISDGNRQTLLLGMFMSQLVNPERYNVYPSFVSSNGPVGERLIQYAEKEWKGEQHTGETPEQIINEVVEHGKLAVNAIDKASAKVRKNPEEFKRLQNDVYCYNQFACFFDQKVRAAMLVLRYQHSKDVNDLDKAMEYLDKSIEYYSELAELTKDTYLYANSMQTQQRKIPVSGSEGKNKTWAELLVHYKTEQANFRKNIEMLKRSPGSADEFRDKPIDWLFN
;
A
#
# COMPACT_ATOMS: atom_id res chain seq x y z
N GLU A 1 -8.45 7.11 7.15
CA GLU A 1 -9.43 6.65 6.13
C GLU A 1 -8.85 5.49 5.29
N SER A 2 -8.13 4.59 5.96
CA SER A 2 -7.32 3.52 5.37
C SER A 2 -7.23 2.36 6.36
N LEU A 3 -6.80 1.19 5.89
CA LEU A 3 -6.49 0.04 6.75
C LEU A 3 -4.97 -0.14 6.82
N THR A 4 -4.38 0.19 7.97
CA THR A 4 -2.91 0.31 8.11
C THR A 4 -2.31 -0.65 9.13
N THR A 5 -3.07 -1.06 10.14
CA THR A 5 -2.54 -1.85 11.25
C THR A 5 -3.61 -2.61 12.02
N TYR A 6 -3.18 -3.65 12.73
CA TYR A 6 -3.89 -4.28 13.85
C TYR A 6 -3.20 -3.98 15.21
N GLU A 7 -2.22 -3.09 15.21
CA GLU A 7 -1.50 -2.56 16.37
C GLU A 7 -1.58 -1.02 16.37
N PRO A 8 -2.78 -0.42 16.51
CA PRO A 8 -2.94 1.03 16.60
C PRO A 8 -2.28 1.56 17.88
N ARG A 9 -1.94 2.85 17.89
CA ARG A 9 -1.28 3.52 19.03
C ARG A 9 -1.84 4.92 19.29
N ASP A 10 -1.34 5.55 20.35
CA ASP A 10 -1.44 6.99 20.61
C ASP A 10 -2.86 7.56 20.51
N GLU A 11 -3.10 8.53 19.62
CA GLU A 11 -4.39 9.20 19.50
C GLU A 11 -5.50 8.26 19.03
N TRP A 12 -5.17 7.23 18.24
CA TRP A 12 -6.14 6.23 17.81
C TRP A 12 -6.60 5.28 18.92
N ILE A 13 -5.80 5.12 19.98
CA ILE A 13 -6.24 4.45 21.21
C ILE A 13 -6.94 5.46 22.11
N THR A 14 -6.29 6.59 22.38
CA THR A 14 -6.73 7.56 23.40
C THR A 14 -8.09 8.17 23.06
N ASN A 15 -8.34 8.53 21.80
CA ASN A 15 -9.62 9.12 21.41
C ASN A 15 -10.74 8.07 21.41
N HIS A 16 -10.47 6.84 20.95
CA HIS A 16 -11.45 5.77 20.96
C HIS A 16 -11.82 5.33 22.39
N THR A 17 -10.83 5.18 23.26
CA THR A 17 -11.06 4.81 24.68
C THR A 17 -11.82 5.88 25.46
N LYS A 18 -11.57 7.17 25.19
CA LYS A 18 -12.39 8.26 25.73
C LYS A 18 -13.86 8.11 25.33
N LEU A 19 -14.13 7.84 24.05
CA LEU A 19 -15.50 7.67 23.55
C LEU A 19 -16.17 6.40 24.11
N SER A 20 -15.47 5.27 24.14
CA SER A 20 -16.03 4.02 24.67
C SER A 20 -16.26 4.05 26.19
N SER A 21 -15.45 4.82 26.93
CA SER A 21 -15.63 5.00 28.38
C SER A 21 -16.95 5.68 28.79
N LEU A 22 -17.69 6.26 27.82
CA LEU A 22 -19.02 6.82 28.06
C LEU A 22 -20.10 5.76 28.38
N GLY A 23 -19.80 4.47 28.22
CA GLY A 23 -20.71 3.39 28.58
C GLY A 23 -21.88 3.18 27.61
N SER A 24 -21.73 3.65 26.37
CA SER A 24 -22.71 3.48 25.28
C SER A 24 -22.11 2.64 24.14
N VAL A 25 -22.79 2.60 22.99
CA VAL A 25 -22.26 2.00 21.77
C VAL A 25 -21.20 2.93 21.17
N HIS A 26 -19.97 2.43 21.05
CA HIS A 26 -18.88 3.06 20.31
C HIS A 26 -18.56 2.23 19.07
N ILE A 27 -18.74 2.85 17.90
CA ILE A 27 -18.66 2.18 16.60
C ILE A 27 -17.29 2.44 15.98
N SER A 28 -16.52 1.38 15.74
CA SER A 28 -15.32 1.46 14.91
C SER A 28 -15.73 1.58 13.45
N ASN A 29 -15.25 2.61 12.76
CA ASN A 29 -15.55 2.87 11.35
C ASN A 29 -14.34 2.50 10.48
N VAL A 30 -14.43 1.38 9.77
CA VAL A 30 -13.46 0.96 8.75
C VAL A 30 -13.76 1.77 7.50
N HIS A 31 -13.11 2.93 7.41
CA HIS A 31 -13.56 4.05 6.59
C HIS A 31 -12.78 4.18 5.27
N ILE A 32 -13.48 4.22 4.14
CA ILE A 32 -13.03 4.54 2.76
C ILE A 32 -12.04 3.56 2.11
N MET A 33 -11.03 3.08 2.84
CA MET A 33 -9.99 2.17 2.32
C MET A 33 -9.12 2.76 1.20
N ALA A 34 -8.70 4.02 1.35
CA ALA A 34 -7.95 4.75 0.33
C ALA A 34 -6.65 4.05 -0.13
N ASN A 35 -6.01 3.30 0.76
CA ASN A 35 -4.79 2.55 0.46
C ASN A 35 -5.02 1.20 -0.23
N LEU A 36 -6.26 0.70 -0.26
CA LEU A 36 -6.60 -0.59 -0.85
C LEU A 36 -7.19 -0.45 -2.26
N GLU A 37 -7.64 0.75 -2.67
CA GLU A 37 -8.23 0.92 -4.00
C GLU A 37 -7.19 0.70 -5.14
N PRO A 38 -7.47 -0.15 -6.15
CA PRO A 38 -8.74 -0.84 -6.43
C PRO A 38 -8.72 -2.37 -6.31
N PHE A 39 -7.56 -2.95 -6.02
CA PHE A 39 -7.33 -4.40 -6.07
C PHE A 39 -8.10 -5.13 -4.97
N ARG A 40 -8.40 -6.41 -5.21
CA ARG A 40 -9.08 -7.26 -4.22
C ARG A 40 -8.30 -7.34 -2.92
N TYR A 41 -9.00 -7.12 -1.80
CA TYR A 41 -8.47 -7.30 -0.45
C TYR A 41 -9.46 -8.07 0.41
N GLY A 42 -8.96 -9.01 1.22
CA GLY A 42 -9.82 -9.82 2.08
C GLY A 42 -9.05 -10.75 3.02
N SER A 43 -7.94 -10.27 3.60
CA SER A 43 -7.08 -11.07 4.48
C SER A 43 -7.79 -11.41 5.80
N PRO A 44 -8.13 -12.69 6.07
CA PRO A 44 -8.82 -13.05 7.29
C PRO A 44 -7.97 -12.84 8.54
N ASP A 45 -6.68 -13.20 8.51
CA ASP A 45 -5.75 -12.95 9.62
C ASP A 45 -5.66 -11.47 9.99
N PHE A 46 -5.48 -10.58 9.00
CA PHE A 46 -5.37 -9.14 9.25
C PHE A 46 -6.66 -8.61 9.88
N ILE A 47 -7.81 -8.94 9.28
CA ILE A 47 -9.11 -8.45 9.74
C ILE A 47 -9.43 -8.98 11.14
N GLN A 48 -9.16 -10.26 11.43
CA GLN A 48 -9.36 -10.82 12.77
C GLN A 48 -8.56 -10.03 13.82
N LYS A 49 -7.27 -9.81 13.57
CA LYS A 49 -6.39 -9.04 14.45
C LYS A 49 -6.85 -7.58 14.59
N SER A 50 -7.35 -6.97 13.52
CA SER A 50 -7.93 -5.63 13.58
C SER A 50 -9.17 -5.57 14.47
N VAL A 51 -10.10 -6.52 14.38
CA VAL A 51 -11.30 -6.53 15.25
C VAL A 51 -10.91 -6.82 16.71
N ILE A 52 -9.92 -7.68 16.94
CA ILE A 52 -9.32 -7.87 18.26
C ILE A 52 -8.81 -6.53 18.84
N ALA A 53 -8.05 -5.76 18.06
CA ALA A 53 -7.55 -4.45 18.47
C ALA A 53 -8.66 -3.41 18.69
N MET A 54 -9.72 -3.44 17.88
CA MET A 54 -10.89 -2.58 18.07
C MET A 54 -11.56 -2.85 19.43
N HIS A 55 -11.64 -4.11 19.85
CA HIS A 55 -12.15 -4.45 21.17
C HIS A 55 -11.14 -4.12 22.29
N ASP A 56 -9.93 -4.67 22.22
CA ASP A 56 -8.97 -4.67 23.33
C ASP A 56 -8.28 -3.33 23.55
N LEU A 57 -8.00 -2.60 22.48
CA LEU A 57 -7.23 -1.35 22.54
C LEU A 57 -8.13 -0.12 22.44
N GLN A 58 -9.25 -0.22 21.73
CA GLN A 58 -10.13 0.93 21.46
C GLN A 58 -11.44 0.89 22.26
N GLY A 59 -11.82 -0.27 22.81
CA GLY A 59 -13.09 -0.46 23.53
C GLY A 59 -14.32 -0.33 22.64
N ALA A 60 -14.19 -0.49 21.31
CA ALA A 60 -15.32 -0.45 20.41
C ALA A 60 -16.20 -1.70 20.59
N ASN A 61 -17.51 -1.53 20.44
CA ASN A 61 -18.52 -2.59 20.55
C ASN A 61 -19.53 -2.56 19.39
N GLY A 62 -19.26 -1.75 18.35
CA GLY A 62 -19.95 -1.77 17.07
C GLY A 62 -18.96 -1.62 15.91
N LEU A 63 -19.39 -2.04 14.72
CA LEU A 63 -18.63 -1.92 13.48
C LEU A 63 -19.47 -1.21 12.41
N HIS A 64 -18.88 -0.23 11.75
CA HIS A 64 -19.36 0.35 10.50
C HIS A 64 -18.32 0.08 9.41
N LEU A 65 -18.75 -0.46 8.28
CA LEU A 65 -17.86 -0.99 7.25
C LEU A 65 -18.15 -0.32 5.90
N TYR A 66 -17.13 0.30 5.31
CA TYR A 66 -17.18 0.76 3.92
C TYR A 66 -17.00 -0.41 2.94
N PRO A 67 -17.38 -0.23 1.66
CA PRO A 67 -16.88 -1.05 0.56
C PRO A 67 -15.37 -1.27 0.64
N GLN A 68 -14.90 -2.44 0.17
CA GLN A 68 -13.47 -2.75 0.17
C GLN A 68 -12.69 -1.74 -0.69
N ALA A 69 -13.27 -1.34 -1.81
CA ALA A 69 -12.80 -0.29 -2.69
C ALA A 69 -13.99 0.27 -3.48
N SER A 70 -13.79 1.35 -4.24
CA SER A 70 -14.79 1.89 -5.17
C SER A 70 -16.03 2.52 -4.53
N TYR A 71 -15.93 3.00 -3.29
CA TYR A 71 -17.06 3.61 -2.55
C TYR A 71 -17.83 4.69 -3.35
N TRP A 72 -17.12 5.50 -4.14
CA TRP A 72 -17.73 6.60 -4.90
C TRP A 72 -18.36 6.17 -6.24
N ASP A 73 -18.22 4.90 -6.64
CA ASP A 73 -18.73 4.34 -7.90
C ASP A 73 -19.68 3.14 -7.68
N TRP A 74 -20.28 3.07 -6.48
CA TRP A 74 -21.32 2.09 -6.15
C TRP A 74 -22.41 2.08 -7.25
N PRO A 75 -22.86 0.89 -7.72
CA PRO A 75 -22.63 -0.44 -7.14
C PRO A 75 -21.46 -1.24 -7.76
N TYR A 76 -20.56 -0.59 -8.49
CA TYR A 76 -19.59 -1.30 -9.33
C TYR A 76 -18.16 -1.19 -8.80
N SER A 77 -17.40 -2.26 -9.03
CA SER A 77 -15.95 -2.27 -8.88
C SER A 77 -15.25 -1.53 -10.03
N ALA A 78 -13.97 -1.19 -9.83
CA ALA A 78 -13.11 -0.60 -10.85
C ALA A 78 -12.61 -1.61 -11.91
N ASP A 79 -12.93 -2.90 -11.79
CA ASP A 79 -12.57 -3.93 -12.76
C ASP A 79 -13.16 -3.61 -14.15
N LYS A 80 -12.32 -3.61 -15.19
CA LYS A 80 -12.72 -3.36 -16.58
C LYS A 80 -13.32 -4.64 -17.17
N THR A 81 -14.64 -4.76 -17.05
CA THR A 81 -15.43 -5.92 -17.47
C THR A 81 -16.70 -5.47 -18.18
N GLU A 82 -17.23 -6.31 -19.06
CA GLU A 82 -18.56 -6.13 -19.69
C GLU A 82 -19.39 -7.40 -19.47
N PRO A 83 -20.48 -7.35 -18.69
CA PRO A 83 -20.96 -6.20 -17.93
C PRO A 83 -20.02 -5.79 -16.78
N ARG A 84 -20.17 -4.55 -16.28
CA ARG A 84 -19.46 -4.08 -15.08
C ARG A 84 -19.72 -5.02 -13.89
N LEU A 85 -18.66 -5.34 -13.15
CA LEU A 85 -18.73 -6.24 -11.99
C LEU A 85 -19.25 -5.51 -10.74
N TYR A 86 -20.31 -6.03 -10.12
CA TYR A 86 -20.82 -5.53 -8.84
C TYR A 86 -19.79 -5.73 -7.71
N GLU A 87 -19.55 -4.69 -6.92
CA GLU A 87 -18.59 -4.78 -5.81
C GLU A 87 -19.01 -5.81 -4.77
N MET A 88 -20.32 -5.98 -4.51
CA MET A 88 -20.83 -6.95 -3.52
C MET A 88 -20.53 -8.40 -3.90
N ASP A 89 -20.50 -8.71 -5.19
CA ASP A 89 -20.16 -10.05 -5.69
C ASP A 89 -18.64 -10.28 -5.65
N ARG A 90 -17.87 -9.27 -6.08
CA ARG A 90 -16.40 -9.29 -6.08
C ARG A 90 -15.83 -9.38 -4.66
N ASP A 91 -16.35 -8.56 -3.76
CA ASP A 91 -15.80 -8.31 -2.43
C ASP A 91 -16.50 -9.17 -1.36
N ARG A 92 -17.14 -10.27 -1.75
CA ARG A 92 -17.82 -11.20 -0.82
C ARG A 92 -16.94 -11.59 0.37
N ILE A 93 -15.66 -11.89 0.14
CA ILE A 93 -14.72 -12.24 1.22
C ILE A 93 -14.55 -11.11 2.22
N TRP A 94 -14.54 -9.85 1.78
CA TRP A 94 -14.44 -8.68 2.67
C TRP A 94 -15.62 -8.64 3.66
N TYR A 95 -16.85 -8.65 3.13
CA TYR A 95 -18.05 -8.57 3.97
C TYR A 95 -18.21 -9.80 4.88
N GLU A 96 -17.95 -11.00 4.37
CA GLU A 96 -18.00 -12.23 5.17
C GLU A 96 -16.98 -12.22 6.31
N THR A 97 -15.77 -11.74 6.04
CA THR A 97 -14.67 -11.74 7.02
C THR A 97 -14.93 -10.75 8.14
N TRP A 98 -15.27 -9.51 7.81
CA TRP A 98 -15.63 -8.52 8.82
C TRP A 98 -16.85 -8.94 9.63
N SER A 99 -17.88 -9.49 8.98
CA SER A 99 -19.08 -9.95 9.68
C SER A 99 -18.77 -11.11 10.63
N ARG A 100 -17.93 -12.07 10.21
CA ARG A 100 -17.52 -13.22 11.02
C ARG A 100 -16.81 -12.79 12.31
N TYR A 101 -15.91 -11.81 12.21
CA TYR A 101 -15.11 -11.37 13.36
C TYR A 101 -15.80 -10.30 14.19
N ALA A 102 -16.66 -9.46 13.62
CA ALA A 102 -17.58 -8.61 14.39
C ALA A 102 -18.55 -9.45 15.22
N TRP A 103 -18.97 -10.62 14.71
CA TRP A 103 -19.76 -11.59 15.47
C TRP A 103 -18.94 -12.23 16.59
N ASN A 104 -17.74 -12.75 16.28
CA ASN A 104 -16.80 -13.24 17.28
C ASN A 104 -15.37 -13.22 16.71
N CYS A 105 -14.51 -12.36 17.26
CA CYS A 105 -13.11 -12.23 16.88
C CYS A 105 -12.17 -13.21 17.63
N ARG A 106 -12.64 -13.85 18.72
CA ARG A 106 -11.90 -14.83 19.51
C ARG A 106 -12.14 -16.24 18.96
N ARG A 107 -11.59 -16.50 17.79
CA ARG A 107 -11.64 -17.80 17.11
C ARG A 107 -10.22 -18.33 16.98
N GLU A 108 -10.06 -19.64 17.17
CA GLU A 108 -8.75 -20.28 17.09
C GLU A 108 -8.20 -20.21 15.66
N ARG A 109 -6.94 -19.80 15.53
CA ARG A 109 -6.35 -19.49 14.23
C ARG A 109 -6.32 -20.70 13.29
N THR A 110 -6.05 -21.90 13.80
CA THR A 110 -6.03 -23.12 13.00
C THR A 110 -7.40 -23.44 12.42
N GLU A 111 -8.47 -23.27 13.21
CA GLU A 111 -9.85 -23.48 12.75
C GLU A 111 -10.26 -22.42 11.72
N GLU A 112 -9.78 -21.19 11.86
CA GLU A 112 -10.03 -20.13 10.88
C GLU A 112 -9.33 -20.39 9.54
N ILE A 113 -8.11 -20.93 9.58
CA ILE A 113 -7.40 -21.36 8.36
C ILE A 113 -8.21 -22.44 7.63
N ASP A 114 -8.69 -23.46 8.35
CA ASP A 114 -9.49 -24.53 7.77
C ASP A 114 -10.81 -23.98 7.20
N TYR A 115 -11.53 -23.17 7.98
CA TYR A 115 -12.78 -22.54 7.56
C TYR A 115 -12.62 -21.73 6.26
N TRP A 116 -11.65 -20.81 6.19
CA TRP A 116 -11.48 -19.98 5.02
C TRP A 116 -10.93 -20.74 3.82
N SER A 117 -10.06 -21.73 4.06
CA SER A 117 -9.60 -22.64 3.02
C SER A 117 -10.76 -23.37 2.38
N ASP A 118 -11.69 -23.92 3.17
CA ASP A 118 -12.88 -24.62 2.67
C ASP A 118 -13.82 -23.67 1.92
N ARG A 119 -14.09 -22.48 2.46
CA ARG A 119 -14.92 -21.45 1.79
C ARG A 119 -14.39 -21.06 0.42
N LEU A 120 -13.07 -20.90 0.29
CA LEU A 120 -12.41 -20.59 -0.98
C LEU A 120 -12.38 -21.80 -1.91
N SER A 121 -12.18 -22.99 -1.36
CA SER A 121 -12.24 -24.26 -2.10
C SER A 121 -13.59 -24.47 -2.75
N ASP A 122 -14.67 -24.21 -2.03
CA ASP A 122 -16.05 -24.33 -2.52
C ASP A 122 -16.35 -23.30 -3.61
N PHE A 123 -15.94 -22.05 -3.39
CA PHE A 123 -16.18 -20.94 -4.31
C PHE A 123 -15.46 -21.15 -5.65
N TYR A 124 -14.20 -21.60 -5.62
CA TYR A 124 -13.40 -21.83 -6.84
C TYR A 124 -13.42 -23.28 -7.35
N GLY A 125 -14.06 -24.19 -6.61
CA GLY A 125 -14.12 -25.62 -6.95
C GLY A 125 -12.73 -26.25 -7.07
N CYS A 126 -11.79 -25.89 -6.19
CA CYS A 126 -10.38 -26.24 -6.31
C CYS A 126 -9.88 -27.32 -5.33
N GLY A 127 -10.79 -27.96 -4.58
CA GLY A 127 -10.46 -28.99 -3.60
C GLY A 127 -9.50 -28.45 -2.54
N ASN A 128 -8.50 -29.22 -2.13
CA ASN A 128 -7.53 -28.80 -1.09
C ASN A 128 -6.62 -27.61 -1.45
N GLN A 129 -6.84 -26.93 -2.58
CA GLN A 129 -6.08 -25.76 -3.00
C GLN A 129 -6.62 -24.44 -2.45
N GLY A 130 -7.79 -24.41 -1.80
CA GLY A 130 -8.31 -23.17 -1.21
C GLY A 130 -7.37 -22.54 -0.18
N LYS A 131 -6.56 -23.35 0.51
CA LYS A 131 -5.49 -22.87 1.40
C LYS A 131 -4.42 -22.02 0.71
N ASN A 132 -4.12 -22.30 -0.56
CA ASN A 132 -3.16 -21.51 -1.32
C ASN A 132 -3.79 -20.18 -1.77
N ILE A 133 -5.11 -20.15 -1.98
CA ILE A 133 -5.84 -18.91 -2.26
C ILE A 133 -5.93 -18.05 -0.99
N LEU A 134 -6.16 -18.69 0.17
CA LEU A 134 -6.12 -18.03 1.47
C LEU A 134 -4.75 -17.39 1.72
N GLU A 135 -3.68 -18.18 1.55
CA GLU A 135 -2.30 -17.70 1.65
C GLU A 135 -2.07 -16.48 0.75
N ALA A 136 -2.52 -16.51 -0.51
CA ALA A 136 -2.38 -15.38 -1.40
C ALA A 136 -3.06 -14.11 -0.87
N TYR A 137 -4.30 -14.21 -0.34
CA TYR A 137 -5.00 -13.08 0.28
C TYR A 137 -4.30 -12.55 1.53
N GLU A 138 -3.79 -13.44 2.38
CA GLU A 138 -3.16 -13.03 3.63
C GLU A 138 -1.79 -12.39 3.39
N GLN A 139 -1.04 -12.88 2.41
CA GLN A 139 0.23 -12.32 1.97
C GLN A 139 0.04 -10.96 1.28
N THR A 140 -0.83 -10.83 0.27
CA THR A 140 -1.10 -9.51 -0.35
C THR A 140 -1.71 -8.54 0.65
N GLY A 141 -2.48 -9.05 1.61
CA GLY A 141 -3.11 -8.28 2.67
C GLY A 141 -2.16 -7.51 3.59
N GLN A 142 -0.86 -7.79 3.54
CA GLN A 142 0.17 -7.08 4.31
C GLN A 142 0.83 -5.94 3.53
N ILE A 143 0.75 -5.92 2.20
CA ILE A 143 1.55 -5.01 1.36
C ILE A 143 1.10 -3.55 1.53
N ALA A 144 -0.15 -3.25 1.19
CA ALA A 144 -0.67 -1.88 1.27
C ALA A 144 -0.71 -1.30 2.70
N PRO A 145 -1.10 -2.06 3.74
CA PRO A 145 -1.05 -1.55 5.11
C PRO A 145 0.37 -1.18 5.57
N LYS A 146 1.36 -2.07 5.34
CA LYS A 146 2.76 -1.83 5.70
C LYS A 146 3.36 -0.64 4.96
N LEU A 147 3.15 -0.58 3.64
CA LEU A 147 3.67 0.52 2.83
C LEU A 147 3.06 1.87 3.23
N LEU A 148 1.73 1.93 3.45
CA LEU A 148 1.11 3.19 3.84
C LEU A 148 1.64 3.66 5.19
N ARG A 149 1.57 2.84 6.25
CA ARG A 149 1.97 3.29 7.58
C ARG A 149 3.41 3.74 7.64
N ARG A 150 4.28 3.13 6.81
CA ARG A 150 5.71 3.45 6.88
C ARG A 150 6.12 4.62 6.00
N PHE A 151 5.57 4.73 4.80
CA PHE A 151 6.01 5.69 3.78
C PHE A 151 4.96 6.73 3.38
N GLY A 152 3.69 6.50 3.71
CA GLY A 152 2.58 7.35 3.33
C GLY A 152 2.75 8.80 3.77
N ILE A 153 2.01 9.67 3.10
CA ILE A 153 1.85 11.09 3.45
C ILE A 153 0.59 11.27 4.30
N SER A 154 -0.47 10.51 4.01
CA SER A 154 -1.75 10.57 4.72
C SER A 154 -2.45 9.22 4.68
N ASP A 155 -3.23 8.89 5.71
CA ASP A 155 -4.20 7.79 5.72
C ASP A 155 -5.55 8.18 5.10
N GLY A 156 -5.69 9.42 4.63
CA GLY A 156 -6.86 9.93 3.93
C GLY A 156 -6.85 9.71 2.42
N ASN A 157 -8.02 9.75 1.79
CA ASN A 157 -8.20 9.59 0.33
C ASN A 157 -7.62 10.74 -0.52
N ARG A 158 -7.01 11.74 0.13
CA ARG A 158 -6.02 12.63 -0.49
C ARG A 158 -4.89 11.84 -1.16
N GLN A 159 -4.56 10.67 -0.64
CA GLN A 159 -3.55 9.76 -1.19
C GLN A 159 -4.17 8.50 -1.78
N THR A 160 -3.73 8.14 -2.99
CA THR A 160 -4.01 6.84 -3.61
C THR A 160 -2.71 6.03 -3.61
N LEU A 161 -2.52 5.18 -2.60
CA LEU A 161 -1.25 4.47 -2.41
C LEU A 161 -0.86 3.64 -3.64
N LEU A 162 -1.80 2.85 -4.17
CA LEU A 162 -1.52 1.86 -5.21
C LEU A 162 -1.23 2.47 -6.59
N LEU A 163 -1.30 3.80 -6.73
CA LEU A 163 -0.73 4.51 -7.88
C LEU A 163 0.77 4.80 -7.73
N GLY A 164 1.34 4.61 -6.54
CA GLY A 164 2.75 4.82 -6.24
C GLY A 164 3.02 6.15 -5.55
N MET A 165 4.31 6.47 -5.41
CA MET A 165 4.81 7.72 -4.84
C MET A 165 5.99 8.24 -5.67
N PHE A 166 6.17 9.55 -5.71
CA PHE A 166 7.37 10.19 -6.28
C PHE A 166 8.55 10.10 -5.30
N MET A 167 9.78 10.10 -5.82
CA MET A 167 11.00 10.21 -5.03
C MET A 167 10.97 11.43 -4.11
N SER A 168 10.50 12.56 -4.60
CA SER A 168 10.31 13.80 -3.82
C SER A 168 9.43 13.61 -2.59
N GLN A 169 8.41 12.75 -2.67
CA GLN A 169 7.52 12.43 -1.55
C GLN A 169 8.19 11.51 -0.51
N LEU A 170 9.19 10.73 -0.93
CA LEU A 170 9.96 9.86 -0.03
C LEU A 170 11.09 10.63 0.66
N VAL A 171 11.81 11.48 -0.06
CA VAL A 171 12.98 12.21 0.46
C VAL A 171 12.61 13.54 1.14
N ASN A 172 11.45 14.11 0.81
CA ASN A 172 10.96 15.36 1.41
C ASN A 172 9.45 15.28 1.71
N PRO A 173 9.02 14.33 2.57
CA PRO A 173 7.59 14.08 2.81
C PRO A 173 6.86 15.28 3.42
N GLU A 174 7.54 16.10 4.24
CA GLU A 174 6.91 17.22 4.95
C GLU A 174 6.43 18.33 3.99
N ARG A 175 7.07 18.50 2.82
CA ARG A 175 6.58 19.39 1.75
C ARG A 175 5.16 19.04 1.30
N TYR A 176 4.76 17.79 1.48
CA TYR A 176 3.45 17.27 1.11
C TYR A 176 2.45 17.29 2.26
N ASN A 177 2.73 17.95 3.39
CA ASN A 177 1.86 18.09 4.57
C ASN A 177 1.50 16.76 5.25
N VAL A 178 2.46 16.11 5.89
CA VAL A 178 2.21 14.87 6.65
C VAL A 178 1.50 15.21 7.96
N TYR A 179 0.45 14.48 8.31
CA TYR A 179 -0.22 14.66 9.58
C TYR A 179 0.56 13.99 10.72
N PRO A 180 0.89 14.68 11.83
CA PRO A 180 1.62 14.07 12.93
C PRO A 180 0.93 12.86 13.55
N SER A 181 -0.40 12.94 13.73
CA SER A 181 -1.21 11.85 14.29
C SER A 181 -1.25 10.61 13.41
N PHE A 182 -1.11 10.79 12.08
CA PHE A 182 -0.96 9.67 11.15
C PHE A 182 0.29 8.87 11.48
N VAL A 183 1.45 9.53 11.56
CA VAL A 183 2.75 8.88 11.83
C VAL A 183 2.78 8.21 13.20
N SER A 184 2.17 8.84 14.22
CA SER A 184 2.18 8.30 15.58
C SER A 184 1.20 7.15 15.76
N SER A 185 0.03 7.15 15.13
CA SER A 185 -1.08 6.26 15.56
C SER A 185 -1.35 5.05 14.66
N ASN A 186 -0.85 5.04 13.42
CA ASN A 186 -1.27 4.13 12.33
C ASN A 186 -0.52 2.79 12.24
N GLY A 187 0.20 2.37 13.27
CA GLY A 187 1.01 1.16 13.21
C GLY A 187 1.93 1.00 14.39
N PRO A 188 2.77 -0.05 14.42
CA PRO A 188 3.84 -0.19 15.41
C PRO A 188 4.77 1.03 15.47
N VAL A 189 5.56 1.12 16.54
CA VAL A 189 6.62 2.14 16.62
C VAL A 189 7.63 1.85 15.50
N GLY A 190 8.16 2.90 14.87
CA GLY A 190 9.19 2.74 13.85
C GLY A 190 9.64 4.07 13.29
N GLU A 191 10.57 4.01 12.34
CA GLU A 191 11.27 5.18 11.80
C GLU A 191 10.79 5.54 10.40
N ARG A 192 10.54 6.83 10.14
CA ARG A 192 10.33 7.29 8.76
C ARG A 192 11.64 7.20 7.97
N LEU A 193 11.54 7.16 6.64
CA LEU A 193 12.69 7.05 5.75
C LEU A 193 13.78 8.11 6.03
N ILE A 194 13.39 9.37 6.20
CA ILE A 194 14.32 10.46 6.51
C ILE A 194 15.01 10.29 7.87
N GLN A 195 14.30 9.76 8.88
CA GLN A 195 14.84 9.53 10.22
C GLN A 195 15.80 8.34 10.20
N TYR A 196 15.43 7.28 9.49
CA TYR A 196 16.25 6.10 9.28
C TYR A 196 17.57 6.46 8.58
N ALA A 197 17.50 7.22 7.48
CA ALA A 197 18.70 7.61 6.73
C ALA A 197 19.65 8.50 7.56
N GLU A 198 19.11 9.42 8.35
CA GLU A 198 19.90 10.26 9.27
C GLU A 198 20.61 9.41 10.33
N LYS A 199 19.90 8.45 10.93
CA LYS A 199 20.46 7.53 11.94
C LYS A 199 21.52 6.62 11.35
N GLU A 200 21.26 6.04 10.18
CA GLU A 200 22.22 5.22 9.44
C GLU A 200 23.51 6.00 9.16
N TRP A 201 23.40 7.26 8.71
CA TRP A 201 24.57 8.11 8.48
C TRP A 201 25.38 8.36 9.76
N LYS A 202 24.70 8.54 10.90
CA LYS A 202 25.34 8.79 12.20
C LYS A 202 25.82 7.52 12.91
N GLY A 203 25.45 6.34 12.42
CA GLY A 203 25.68 5.08 13.13
C GLY A 203 24.88 4.96 14.44
N GLU A 204 23.71 5.59 14.50
CA GLU A 204 22.81 5.52 15.65
C GLU A 204 21.98 4.23 15.64
N GLN A 205 21.54 3.76 16.81
CA GLN A 205 20.69 2.59 16.89
C GLN A 205 19.27 2.86 16.36
N HIS A 206 18.77 1.93 15.54
CA HIS A 206 17.39 1.93 15.07
C HIS A 206 16.42 1.42 16.13
N THR A 207 15.17 1.87 16.05
CA THR A 207 14.10 1.49 16.99
C THR A 207 12.79 1.22 16.27
N GLY A 208 12.17 0.09 16.58
CA GLY A 208 10.89 -0.31 15.97
C GLY A 208 11.02 -0.74 14.51
N GLU A 209 9.93 -0.61 13.74
CA GLU A 209 9.90 -0.94 12.31
C GLU A 209 10.80 0.00 11.50
N THR A 210 11.73 -0.57 10.74
CA THR A 210 12.59 0.20 9.84
C THR A 210 12.06 0.20 8.40
N PRO A 211 12.34 1.26 7.62
CA PRO A 211 12.05 1.29 6.19
C PRO A 211 12.60 0.10 5.41
N GLU A 212 13.85 -0.30 5.68
CA GLU A 212 14.49 -1.42 5.01
C GLU A 212 13.80 -2.76 5.33
N GLN A 213 13.44 -2.99 6.60
CA GLN A 213 12.66 -4.15 7.00
C GLN A 213 11.34 -4.21 6.21
N ILE A 214 10.60 -3.11 6.18
CA ILE A 214 9.28 -3.08 5.54
C ILE A 214 9.37 -3.38 4.03
N ILE A 215 10.32 -2.78 3.30
CA ILE A 215 10.45 -3.06 1.85
C ILE A 215 10.87 -4.51 1.57
N ASN A 216 11.72 -5.10 2.41
CA ASN A 216 12.09 -6.51 2.31
C ASN A 216 10.88 -7.43 2.53
N GLU A 217 10.09 -7.15 3.58
CA GLU A 217 8.90 -7.93 3.92
C GLU A 217 7.82 -7.86 2.83
N VAL A 218 7.53 -6.68 2.27
CA VAL A 218 6.46 -6.56 1.25
C VAL A 218 6.85 -7.21 -0.08
N VAL A 219 8.13 -7.22 -0.45
CA VAL A 219 8.61 -7.99 -1.61
C VAL A 219 8.46 -9.49 -1.36
N GLU A 220 8.76 -9.96 -0.14
CA GLU A 220 8.57 -11.37 0.20
C GLU A 220 7.09 -11.75 0.21
N HIS A 221 6.22 -10.91 0.79
CA HIS A 221 4.76 -11.09 0.72
C HIS A 221 4.27 -11.20 -0.74
N GLY A 222 4.76 -10.33 -1.64
CA GLY A 222 4.45 -10.41 -3.06
C GLY A 222 4.83 -11.77 -3.67
N LYS A 223 6.07 -12.23 -3.44
CA LYS A 223 6.56 -13.51 -3.96
C LYS A 223 5.78 -14.70 -3.42
N LEU A 224 5.50 -14.73 -2.12
CA LEU A 224 4.73 -15.79 -1.47
C LEU A 224 3.31 -15.84 -2.01
N ALA A 225 2.67 -14.69 -2.19
CA ALA A 225 1.34 -14.61 -2.78
C ALA A 225 1.29 -15.16 -4.20
N VAL A 226 2.25 -14.77 -5.06
CA VAL A 226 2.38 -15.26 -6.45
C VAL A 226 2.55 -16.78 -6.45
N ASN A 227 3.49 -17.28 -5.66
CA ASN A 227 3.74 -18.72 -5.56
C ASN A 227 2.50 -19.50 -5.07
N ALA A 228 1.71 -18.92 -4.17
CA ALA A 228 0.51 -19.54 -3.65
C ALA A 228 -0.62 -19.54 -4.69
N ILE A 229 -0.93 -18.39 -5.29
CA ILE A 229 -2.04 -18.31 -6.26
C ILE A 229 -1.79 -19.19 -7.49
N ASP A 230 -0.54 -19.28 -7.95
CA ASP A 230 -0.17 -20.10 -9.12
C ASP A 230 -0.35 -21.59 -8.86
N LYS A 231 -0.08 -22.07 -7.63
CA LYS A 231 -0.32 -23.47 -7.23
C LYS A 231 -1.80 -23.85 -7.32
N ALA A 232 -2.71 -22.91 -7.05
CA ALA A 232 -4.14 -23.17 -7.11
C ALA A 232 -4.69 -23.20 -8.55
N SER A 233 -4.08 -22.44 -9.47
CA SER A 233 -4.60 -22.15 -10.82
C SER A 233 -5.07 -23.39 -11.60
N ALA A 234 -4.22 -24.43 -11.68
CA ALA A 234 -4.54 -25.63 -12.46
C ALA A 234 -5.73 -26.45 -11.92
N LYS A 235 -6.16 -26.21 -10.67
CA LYS A 235 -7.24 -26.95 -10.00
C LYS A 235 -8.55 -26.19 -9.93
N VAL A 236 -8.61 -24.93 -10.34
CA VAL A 236 -9.84 -24.13 -10.35
C VAL A 236 -10.85 -24.69 -11.36
N ARG A 237 -12.10 -24.88 -10.93
CA ARG A 237 -13.19 -25.44 -11.75
C ARG A 237 -14.49 -24.62 -11.69
N LYS A 238 -14.64 -23.73 -10.71
CA LYS A 238 -15.76 -22.79 -10.57
C LYS A 238 -15.24 -21.37 -10.54
N ASN A 239 -16.03 -20.43 -11.06
CA ASN A 239 -15.67 -19.00 -11.14
C ASN A 239 -14.26 -18.71 -11.70
N PRO A 240 -13.84 -19.37 -12.82
CA PRO A 240 -12.46 -19.26 -13.32
C PRO A 240 -12.08 -17.83 -13.74
N GLU A 241 -13.03 -17.06 -14.26
CA GLU A 241 -12.80 -15.66 -14.65
C GLU A 241 -12.52 -14.78 -13.42
N GLU A 242 -13.21 -15.03 -12.30
CA GLU A 242 -12.95 -14.30 -11.05
C GLU A 242 -11.61 -14.69 -10.44
N PHE A 243 -11.27 -15.98 -10.49
CA PHE A 243 -9.95 -16.45 -10.07
C PHE A 243 -8.83 -15.79 -10.89
N LYS A 244 -9.00 -15.68 -12.21
CA LYS A 244 -8.00 -15.05 -13.09
C LYS A 244 -7.80 -13.57 -12.75
N ARG A 245 -8.87 -12.85 -12.38
CA ARG A 245 -8.78 -11.46 -11.91
C ARG A 245 -8.06 -11.38 -10.55
N LEU A 246 -8.40 -12.24 -9.60
CA LEU A 246 -7.66 -12.34 -8.33
C LEU A 246 -6.17 -12.65 -8.56
N GLN A 247 -5.85 -13.57 -9.47
CA GLN A 247 -4.48 -13.89 -9.83
C GLN A 247 -3.75 -12.69 -10.43
N ASN A 248 -4.40 -11.94 -11.31
CA ASN A 248 -3.87 -10.68 -11.83
C ASN A 248 -3.62 -9.66 -10.71
N ASP A 249 -4.53 -9.50 -9.76
CA ASP A 249 -4.37 -8.59 -8.62
C ASP A 249 -3.16 -8.97 -7.75
N VAL A 250 -2.92 -10.27 -7.55
CA VAL A 250 -1.72 -10.77 -6.87
C VAL A 250 -0.45 -10.40 -7.64
N TYR A 251 -0.45 -10.53 -8.97
CA TYR A 251 0.67 -10.07 -9.81
C TYR A 251 0.87 -8.56 -9.71
N CYS A 252 -0.21 -7.77 -9.75
CA CYS A 252 -0.16 -6.32 -9.58
C CYS A 252 0.43 -5.94 -8.23
N TYR A 253 0.01 -6.58 -7.13
CA TYR A 253 0.58 -6.35 -5.81
C TYR A 253 2.08 -6.67 -5.75
N ASN A 254 2.52 -7.77 -6.38
CA ASN A 254 3.94 -8.12 -6.45
C ASN A 254 4.76 -7.10 -7.24
N GLN A 255 4.26 -6.66 -8.41
CA GLN A 255 4.92 -5.61 -9.19
C GLN A 255 4.96 -4.28 -8.44
N PHE A 256 3.88 -3.93 -7.75
CA PHE A 256 3.80 -2.73 -6.92
C PHE A 256 4.82 -2.78 -5.76
N ALA A 257 4.93 -3.91 -5.06
CA ALA A 257 5.89 -4.10 -3.98
C ALA A 257 7.34 -3.97 -4.48
N CYS A 258 7.66 -4.59 -5.63
CA CYS A 258 8.99 -4.50 -6.24
C CYS A 258 9.30 -3.08 -6.73
N PHE A 259 8.33 -2.39 -7.37
CA PHE A 259 8.44 -0.97 -7.73
C PHE A 259 8.80 -0.11 -6.52
N PHE A 260 8.09 -0.31 -5.42
CA PHE A 260 8.22 0.51 -4.22
C PHE A 260 9.54 0.24 -3.49
N ASP A 261 9.95 -1.04 -3.36
CA ASP A 261 11.26 -1.43 -2.80
C ASP A 261 12.41 -0.74 -3.53
N GLN A 262 12.47 -0.86 -4.86
CA GLN A 262 13.53 -0.25 -5.66
C GLN A 262 13.52 1.27 -5.51
N LYS A 263 12.34 1.89 -5.48
CA LYS A 263 12.21 3.34 -5.30
C LYS A 263 12.66 3.84 -3.94
N VAL A 264 12.35 3.10 -2.87
CA VAL A 264 12.83 3.42 -1.51
C VAL A 264 14.34 3.24 -1.40
N ARG A 265 14.93 2.21 -2.02
CA ARG A 265 16.40 2.04 -2.06
C ARG A 265 17.09 3.19 -2.78
N ALA A 266 16.53 3.64 -3.91
CA ALA A 266 16.99 4.86 -4.58
C ALA A 266 16.90 6.07 -3.63
N ALA A 267 15.78 6.22 -2.92
CA ALA A 267 15.57 7.34 -2.00
C ALA A 267 16.54 7.33 -0.82
N MET A 268 16.88 6.16 -0.26
CA MET A 268 17.91 6.03 0.79
C MET A 268 19.28 6.54 0.31
N LEU A 269 19.67 6.21 -0.92
CA LEU A 269 20.92 6.69 -1.52
C LEU A 269 20.89 8.20 -1.81
N VAL A 270 19.75 8.75 -2.25
CA VAL A 270 19.58 10.19 -2.42
C VAL A 270 19.66 10.94 -1.08
N LEU A 271 19.09 10.38 -0.02
CA LEU A 271 19.21 10.94 1.33
C LEU A 271 20.66 10.84 1.83
N ARG A 272 21.33 9.71 1.61
CA ARG A 272 22.76 9.54 1.91
C ARG A 272 23.62 10.59 1.21
N TYR A 273 23.33 10.88 -0.07
CA TYR A 273 24.02 11.94 -0.83
C TYR A 273 23.91 13.32 -0.15
N GLN A 274 22.83 13.63 0.57
CA GLN A 274 22.73 14.90 1.31
C GLN A 274 23.85 15.06 2.34
N HIS A 275 24.36 13.95 2.88
CA HIS A 275 25.45 13.94 3.84
C HIS A 275 26.81 13.72 3.19
N SER A 276 26.93 12.70 2.34
CA SER A 276 28.20 12.31 1.71
C SER A 276 28.70 13.32 0.68
N LYS A 277 27.77 14.00 0.00
CA LYS A 277 28.00 14.79 -1.22
C LYS A 277 28.70 13.99 -2.33
N ASP A 278 28.71 12.67 -2.25
CA ASP A 278 29.30 11.80 -3.25
C ASP A 278 28.29 11.49 -4.36
N VAL A 279 28.52 12.01 -5.56
CA VAL A 279 27.66 11.80 -6.72
C VAL A 279 27.54 10.31 -7.10
N ASN A 280 28.48 9.45 -6.68
CA ASN A 280 28.35 8.00 -6.87
C ASN A 280 27.15 7.40 -6.12
N ASP A 281 26.71 8.02 -5.01
CA ASP A 281 25.48 7.60 -4.34
C ASP A 281 24.26 7.84 -5.26
N LEU A 282 24.26 8.94 -6.03
CA LEU A 282 23.20 9.24 -6.99
C LEU A 282 23.24 8.32 -8.22
N ASP A 283 24.43 7.93 -8.69
CA ASP A 283 24.55 6.94 -9.77
C ASP A 283 23.95 5.60 -9.38
N LYS A 284 24.25 5.12 -8.17
CA LYS A 284 23.63 3.89 -7.63
C LYS A 284 22.13 4.07 -7.46
N ALA A 285 21.67 5.25 -7.02
CA ALA A 285 20.24 5.55 -6.91
C ALA A 285 19.54 5.47 -8.27
N MET A 286 20.22 5.89 -9.35
CA MET A 286 19.70 5.80 -10.71
C MET A 286 19.47 4.34 -11.14
N GLU A 287 20.37 3.41 -10.82
CA GLU A 287 20.20 1.99 -11.12
C GLU A 287 18.94 1.40 -10.46
N TYR A 288 18.70 1.77 -9.20
CA TYR A 288 17.48 1.38 -8.49
C TYR A 288 16.22 2.04 -9.08
N LEU A 289 16.30 3.33 -9.44
CA LEU A 289 15.17 4.03 -10.05
C LEU A 289 14.83 3.44 -11.43
N ASP A 290 15.82 3.05 -12.22
CA ASP A 290 15.61 2.38 -13.51
C ASP A 290 14.83 1.06 -13.34
N LYS A 291 15.23 0.20 -12.40
CA LYS A 291 14.49 -1.02 -12.06
C LYS A 291 13.09 -0.74 -11.51
N SER A 292 12.91 0.32 -10.73
CA SER A 292 11.60 0.73 -10.25
C SER A 292 10.66 1.03 -11.42
N ILE A 293 11.13 1.75 -12.45
CA ILE A 293 10.32 2.04 -13.66
C ILE A 293 10.00 0.79 -14.47
N GLU A 294 10.88 -0.22 -14.53
CA GLU A 294 10.58 -1.52 -15.16
C GLU A 294 9.40 -2.20 -14.48
N TYR A 295 9.44 -2.36 -13.15
CA TYR A 295 8.33 -2.96 -12.39
C TYR A 295 7.03 -2.17 -12.52
N TYR A 296 7.10 -0.84 -12.52
CA TYR A 296 5.90 -0.02 -12.73
C TYR A 296 5.35 -0.12 -14.16
N SER A 297 6.21 -0.32 -15.16
CA SER A 297 5.78 -0.54 -16.54
C SER A 297 5.02 -1.85 -16.68
N GLU A 298 5.49 -2.93 -16.03
CA GLU A 298 4.77 -4.21 -15.95
C GLU A 298 3.43 -4.06 -15.21
N LEU A 299 3.40 -3.29 -14.11
CA LEU A 299 2.14 -2.99 -13.40
C LEU A 299 1.15 -2.24 -14.30
N ALA A 300 1.62 -1.26 -15.08
CA ALA A 300 0.77 -0.53 -16.03
C ALA A 300 0.25 -1.47 -17.15
N GLU A 301 1.05 -2.42 -17.59
CA GLU A 301 0.65 -3.43 -18.58
C GLU A 301 -0.40 -4.39 -18.03
N LEU A 302 -0.22 -4.90 -16.80
CA LEU A 302 -1.18 -5.77 -16.12
C LEU A 302 -2.54 -5.08 -15.89
N THR A 303 -2.57 -3.76 -15.80
CA THR A 303 -3.75 -2.97 -15.41
C THR A 303 -4.50 -2.30 -16.57
N LYS A 304 -3.84 -2.04 -17.72
CA LYS A 304 -4.41 -1.26 -18.83
C LYS A 304 -5.75 -1.78 -19.37
N ASP A 305 -5.92 -3.10 -19.33
CA ASP A 305 -7.10 -3.79 -19.85
C ASP A 305 -7.90 -4.53 -18.78
N THR A 306 -7.48 -4.45 -17.51
CA THR A 306 -8.15 -5.12 -16.39
C THR A 306 -8.79 -4.14 -15.41
N TYR A 307 -8.41 -2.86 -15.43
CA TYR A 307 -8.94 -1.82 -14.55
C TYR A 307 -9.30 -0.53 -15.29
N LEU A 308 -10.37 0.13 -14.83
CA LEU A 308 -10.82 1.44 -15.32
C LEU A 308 -10.04 2.60 -14.69
N TYR A 309 -9.70 2.45 -13.40
CA TYR A 309 -9.03 3.45 -12.57
C TYR A 309 -8.53 2.80 -11.27
N ALA A 310 -7.70 3.53 -10.51
CA ALA A 310 -7.28 3.18 -9.16
C ALA A 310 -8.18 3.85 -8.11
N ASN A 311 -8.20 5.19 -8.05
CA ASN A 311 -9.04 5.92 -7.10
C ASN A 311 -10.46 6.16 -7.62
N SER A 312 -11.46 5.86 -6.81
CA SER A 312 -12.86 6.18 -7.11
C SER A 312 -13.19 7.65 -6.85
N MET A 313 -12.51 8.30 -5.89
CA MET A 313 -12.61 9.75 -5.69
C MET A 313 -11.78 10.49 -6.75
N GLN A 314 -12.40 10.85 -7.88
CA GLN A 314 -11.72 11.40 -9.06
C GLN A 314 -11.78 12.94 -9.10
N THR A 315 -11.28 13.57 -8.04
CA THR A 315 -11.43 15.02 -7.83
C THR A 315 -10.10 15.70 -7.44
N GLN A 316 -10.11 17.04 -7.40
CA GLN A 316 -8.96 17.84 -7.02
C GLN A 316 -8.49 17.63 -5.56
N GLN A 317 -9.31 16.99 -4.72
CA GLN A 317 -9.03 16.66 -3.33
C GLN A 317 -7.94 15.58 -3.23
N ARG A 318 -7.85 14.69 -4.23
CA ARG A 318 -6.75 13.72 -4.35
C ARG A 318 -5.49 14.45 -4.79
N LYS A 319 -4.47 14.50 -3.94
CA LYS A 319 -3.20 15.23 -4.16
C LYS A 319 -1.98 14.33 -4.36
N ILE A 320 -2.02 13.11 -3.82
CA ILE A 320 -0.87 12.18 -3.81
C ILE A 320 -1.24 10.91 -4.59
N PRO A 321 -0.40 10.42 -5.51
CA PRO A 321 0.94 10.92 -5.87
C PRO A 321 0.95 12.25 -6.64
N VAL A 322 -0.10 12.56 -7.39
CA VAL A 322 -0.25 13.84 -8.12
C VAL A 322 -1.72 14.25 -8.09
N SER A 323 -2.01 15.52 -8.38
CA SER A 323 -3.39 16.04 -8.39
C SER A 323 -4.33 15.20 -9.27
N GLY A 324 -5.50 14.85 -8.71
CA GLY A 324 -6.62 14.19 -9.41
C GLY A 324 -7.64 15.14 -10.03
N SER A 325 -7.27 16.42 -10.20
CA SER A 325 -8.15 17.43 -10.80
C SER A 325 -8.72 16.95 -12.14
N GLU A 326 -10.00 17.22 -12.37
CA GLU A 326 -10.73 16.83 -13.60
C GLU A 326 -10.72 15.31 -13.87
N GLY A 327 -10.55 14.49 -12.82
CA GLY A 327 -10.48 13.03 -12.94
C GLY A 327 -9.25 12.51 -13.67
N LYS A 328 -8.17 13.30 -13.76
CA LYS A 328 -6.88 12.89 -14.36
C LYS A 328 -6.02 12.11 -13.37
N ASN A 329 -4.99 11.44 -13.90
CA ASN A 329 -3.97 10.71 -13.14
C ASN A 329 -4.56 9.61 -12.25
N LYS A 330 -5.60 8.93 -12.73
CA LYS A 330 -6.30 7.88 -11.99
C LYS A 330 -5.90 6.48 -12.43
N THR A 331 -5.03 6.35 -13.43
CA THR A 331 -4.56 5.08 -13.97
C THR A 331 -3.04 4.96 -13.85
N TRP A 332 -2.53 3.73 -13.76
CA TRP A 332 -1.08 3.47 -13.79
C TRP A 332 -0.43 3.92 -15.09
N ALA A 333 -1.12 3.81 -16.23
CA ALA A 333 -0.61 4.30 -17.51
C ALA A 333 -0.34 5.82 -17.50
N GLU A 334 -1.24 6.62 -16.92
CA GLU A 334 -1.02 8.06 -16.75
C GLU A 334 0.17 8.33 -15.82
N LEU A 335 0.28 7.59 -14.71
CA LEU A 335 1.37 7.76 -13.75
C LEU A 335 2.73 7.32 -14.28
N LEU A 336 2.78 6.31 -15.14
CA LEU A 336 4.02 5.87 -15.78
C LEU A 336 4.69 7.00 -16.57
N VAL A 337 3.90 7.88 -17.22
CA VAL A 337 4.43 9.06 -17.92
C VAL A 337 5.14 10.00 -16.96
N HIS A 338 4.53 10.27 -15.80
CA HIS A 338 5.13 11.14 -14.77
C HIS A 338 6.38 10.51 -14.16
N TYR A 339 6.38 9.21 -13.89
CA TYR A 339 7.54 8.52 -13.33
C TYR A 339 8.72 8.42 -14.31
N LYS A 340 8.45 8.25 -15.62
CA LYS A 340 9.50 8.37 -16.65
C LYS A 340 10.05 9.80 -16.76
N THR A 341 9.20 10.81 -16.55
CA THR A 341 9.65 12.21 -16.49
C THR A 341 10.54 12.47 -15.28
N GLU A 342 10.15 11.99 -14.10
CA GLU A 342 10.97 12.02 -12.88
C GLU A 342 12.33 11.35 -13.10
N GLN A 343 12.35 10.16 -13.70
CA GLN A 343 13.57 9.42 -14.05
C GLN A 343 14.48 10.22 -14.99
N ALA A 344 13.93 10.81 -16.05
CA ALA A 344 14.68 11.60 -17.01
C ALA A 344 15.27 12.87 -16.39
N ASN A 345 14.50 13.57 -15.56
CA ASN A 345 14.96 14.74 -14.80
C ASN A 345 16.09 14.36 -13.86
N PHE A 346 15.95 13.24 -13.12
CA PHE A 346 16.98 12.77 -12.21
C PHE A 346 18.30 12.49 -12.94
N ARG A 347 18.25 11.73 -14.05
CA ARG A 347 19.42 11.45 -14.87
C ARG A 347 20.11 12.72 -15.37
N LYS A 348 19.33 13.67 -15.90
CA LYS A 348 19.83 14.97 -16.38
C LYS A 348 20.51 15.76 -15.25
N ASN A 349 19.92 15.79 -14.06
CA ASN A 349 20.44 16.54 -12.93
C ASN A 349 21.71 15.90 -12.35
N ILE A 350 21.84 14.56 -12.36
CA ILE A 350 23.09 13.86 -12.04
C ILE A 350 24.20 14.28 -13.02
N GLU A 351 23.93 14.25 -14.34
CA GLU A 351 24.91 14.64 -15.35
C GLU A 351 25.37 16.10 -15.17
N MET A 352 24.45 17.00 -14.82
CA MET A 352 24.77 18.40 -14.54
C MET A 352 25.74 18.53 -13.35
N LEU A 353 25.48 17.81 -12.25
CA LEU A 353 26.36 17.81 -11.07
C LEU A 353 27.76 17.28 -11.39
N LYS A 354 27.87 16.26 -12.25
CA LYS A 354 29.16 15.70 -12.68
C LYS A 354 29.98 16.68 -13.54
N ARG A 355 29.33 17.47 -14.38
CA ARG A 355 30.00 18.41 -15.30
C ARG A 355 30.51 19.68 -14.61
N SER A 356 29.92 20.05 -13.49
CA SER A 356 30.27 21.25 -12.74
C SER A 356 30.60 20.91 -11.27
N PRO A 357 31.81 20.41 -10.96
CA PRO A 357 32.20 20.08 -9.59
C PRO A 357 32.09 21.26 -8.60
N GLY A 358 32.20 22.51 -9.09
CA GLY A 358 31.97 23.73 -8.31
C GLY A 358 30.50 24.15 -8.15
N SER A 359 29.56 23.52 -8.86
CA SER A 359 28.11 23.80 -8.75
C SER A 359 27.44 23.10 -7.56
N ALA A 360 28.15 22.18 -6.90
CA ALA A 360 27.67 21.57 -5.65
C ALA A 360 27.41 22.64 -4.57
N ASP A 361 28.18 23.74 -4.57
CA ASP A 361 27.92 24.91 -3.72
C ASP A 361 26.74 25.76 -4.21
N GLU A 362 26.51 25.86 -5.53
CA GLU A 362 25.37 26.59 -6.12
C GLU A 362 24.01 25.94 -5.81
N PHE A 363 24.00 24.61 -5.64
CA PHE A 363 22.80 23.84 -5.30
C PHE A 363 22.74 23.42 -3.82
N ARG A 364 23.67 23.90 -2.99
CA ARG A 364 23.78 23.53 -1.57
C ARG A 364 22.53 23.86 -0.77
N ASP A 365 21.89 24.97 -1.09
CA ASP A 365 20.69 25.47 -0.40
C ASP A 365 19.39 24.99 -1.04
N LYS A 366 19.44 24.25 -2.16
CA LYS A 366 18.23 23.71 -2.78
C LYS A 366 17.73 22.49 -2.01
N PRO A 367 16.42 22.39 -1.71
CA PRO A 367 15.84 21.19 -1.15
C PRO A 367 16.09 19.98 -2.06
N ILE A 368 16.47 18.82 -1.49
CA ILE A 368 16.96 17.65 -2.23
C ILE A 368 16.01 17.15 -3.34
N ASP A 369 14.73 17.46 -3.23
CA ASP A 369 13.72 17.12 -4.23
C ASP A 369 13.88 17.90 -5.55
N TRP A 370 14.74 18.92 -5.62
CA TRP A 370 15.12 19.60 -6.87
C TRP A 370 15.68 18.62 -7.90
N LEU A 371 16.32 17.54 -7.45
CA LEU A 371 16.91 16.50 -8.30
C LEU A 371 15.90 15.86 -9.25
N PHE A 372 14.60 15.91 -8.94
CA PHE A 372 13.54 15.23 -9.70
C PHE A 372 12.72 16.18 -10.59
N ASN A 373 13.00 17.50 -10.55
CA ASN A 373 12.23 18.52 -11.26
C ASN A 373 12.94 19.04 -12.52
#